data_AF-A0AAD5V1Q2-F1
#
_entry.id   AF-A0AAD5V1Q2-F1
#
_cell.length_a   1.000
_cell.length_b   1.000
_cell.length_c   1.000
_cell.angle_alpha   90.00
_cell.angle_beta   90.00
_cell.angle_gamma   90.00
#
_symmetry.space_group_name_H-M   'P 1'
#
loop_
_entity.id
_entity.type
_entity.pdbx_description
1 polymer ?
#
loop_
_entity_poly.entity_id
_entity_poly.type
_entity_poly.pdbx_seq_one_letter_code
_entity_poly.pdbx_strand_id
1 'polypeptide(L)'
;MTSQSPVKRYHPHRQWHTKSKPTSRPQSNVGLIVTEDLEIATTKCRDRVRAIATECKAKNRKYRDYDWDLLVDRELCLQGCSGGADIAQGILADPDVPQLNPPDVLRVSNIFDNPEFFKDGCSSSDIEQGALGDCWFLSALSTVATVKGLLDRICVERDEDAGVYGFIFFRDGKWVEVIVDDMLFVRNPRFSDLEPNQKALYHNNPDLYNATSRKGSKSLYFARSRTEGETWVPLIEKAYAKLHGDYASLDGGFANEGIEDLTGYETYLV
;
A
#
# COMPACT_ATOMS: atom_id res chain seq x y z
N MET A 1 9.15 42.39 81.37
CA MET A 1 9.62 41.00 81.22
C MET A 1 8.43 40.08 81.30
N THR A 2 7.97 39.53 80.18
CA THR A 2 7.30 38.22 80.11
C THR A 2 7.12 37.84 78.65
N SER A 3 7.78 36.73 78.30
CA SER A 3 7.74 35.98 77.06
C SER A 3 6.31 35.48 76.75
N GLN A 4 5.88 35.57 75.49
CA GLN A 4 4.76 34.78 74.96
C GLN A 4 5.19 34.06 73.68
N SER A 5 5.02 32.74 73.73
CA SER A 5 5.35 31.74 72.70
C SER A 5 4.48 31.84 71.44
N PRO A 6 4.93 31.35 70.27
CA PRO A 6 4.12 31.37 69.05
C PRO A 6 3.15 30.17 68.98
N VAL A 7 1.88 30.48 68.68
CA VAL A 7 0.80 29.52 68.42
C VAL A 7 0.99 28.86 67.05
N LYS A 8 1.16 27.54 67.01
CA LYS A 8 1.21 26.74 65.77
C LYS A 8 -0.19 26.64 65.15
N ARG A 9 -0.37 27.14 63.91
CA ARG A 9 -1.59 26.92 63.12
C ARG A 9 -1.62 25.46 62.63
N TYR A 10 -2.61 24.70 63.10
CA TYR A 10 -2.93 23.36 62.60
C TYR A 10 -3.56 23.48 61.21
N HIS A 11 -3.02 22.79 60.21
CA HIS A 11 -3.68 22.58 58.91
C HIS A 11 -4.17 21.13 58.86
N PRO A 12 -5.46 20.86 58.61
CA PRO A 12 -5.94 19.48 58.50
C PRO A 12 -5.39 18.84 57.21
N HIS A 13 -4.70 17.73 57.36
CA HIS A 13 -4.24 16.89 56.27
C HIS A 13 -5.44 16.33 55.50
N ARG A 14 -5.61 16.76 54.24
CA ARG A 14 -6.55 16.16 53.30
C ARG A 14 -6.01 14.78 52.91
N GLN A 15 -6.60 13.73 53.46
CA GLN A 15 -6.31 12.36 53.04
C GLN A 15 -6.81 12.17 51.61
N TRP A 16 -5.90 11.93 50.68
CA TRP A 16 -6.24 11.56 49.31
C TRP A 16 -6.74 10.11 49.32
N HIS A 17 -7.93 9.90 48.77
CA HIS A 17 -8.55 8.60 48.62
C HIS A 17 -7.62 7.60 47.92
N THR A 18 -7.70 6.37 48.42
CA THR A 18 -7.00 5.16 47.96
C THR A 18 -6.93 5.05 46.44
N LYS A 19 -5.73 4.76 45.94
CA LYS A 19 -5.43 4.41 44.54
C LYS A 19 -6.55 3.52 43.97
N SER A 20 -7.28 4.03 42.99
CA SER A 20 -8.11 3.20 42.14
C SER A 20 -7.23 2.10 41.54
N LYS A 21 -7.69 0.86 41.60
CA LYS A 21 -7.06 -0.24 40.87
C LYS A 21 -6.93 0.21 39.40
N PRO A 22 -5.79 -0.02 38.74
CA PRO A 22 -5.72 0.20 37.30
C PRO A 22 -6.83 -0.65 36.68
N THR A 23 -7.83 0.01 36.11
CA THR A 23 -8.80 -0.64 35.26
C THR A 23 -7.99 -1.24 34.12
N SER A 24 -7.87 -2.58 34.10
CA SER A 24 -7.31 -3.27 32.95
C SER A 24 -8.15 -2.84 31.75
N ARG A 25 -7.54 -2.13 30.80
CA ARG A 25 -8.14 -1.94 29.48
C ARG A 25 -8.57 -3.34 29.01
N PRO A 26 -9.83 -3.53 28.58
CA PRO A 26 -10.16 -4.75 27.87
C PRO A 26 -9.11 -4.91 26.78
N GLN A 27 -8.46 -6.07 26.72
CA GLN A 27 -7.68 -6.45 25.56
C GLN A 27 -8.67 -6.61 24.41
N SER A 28 -9.11 -5.51 23.82
CA SER A 28 -9.66 -5.52 22.48
C SER A 28 -8.52 -6.03 21.61
N ASN A 29 -8.64 -7.25 21.09
CA ASN A 29 -7.72 -7.73 20.08
C ASN A 29 -7.80 -6.75 18.90
N VAL A 30 -6.83 -5.85 18.79
CA VAL A 30 -6.67 -4.96 17.63
C VAL A 30 -6.40 -5.88 16.44
N GLY A 31 -7.26 -5.85 15.42
CA GLY A 31 -7.28 -6.84 14.35
C GLY A 31 -8.12 -6.38 13.17
N LEU A 32 -8.54 -7.34 12.33
CA LEU A 32 -9.65 -7.13 11.39
C LEU A 32 -10.97 -7.36 12.14
N ILE A 33 -12.07 -6.71 11.74
CA ILE A 33 -13.38 -7.15 12.22
C ILE A 33 -13.59 -8.58 11.76
N VAL A 34 -13.54 -9.51 12.73
CA VAL A 34 -13.76 -10.93 12.48
C VAL A 34 -15.26 -11.15 12.33
N THR A 35 -15.72 -11.17 11.08
CA THR A 35 -17.06 -11.59 10.69
C THR A 35 -16.99 -12.94 9.97
N GLU A 36 -18.12 -13.65 9.91
CA GLU A 36 -18.25 -14.84 9.05
C GLU A 36 -17.92 -14.50 7.58
N ASP A 37 -18.33 -13.31 7.14
CA ASP A 37 -18.03 -12.81 5.79
C ASP A 37 -16.53 -12.64 5.52
N LEU A 38 -15.74 -12.22 6.52
CA LEU A 38 -14.28 -12.14 6.40
C LEU A 38 -13.68 -13.53 6.15
N GLU A 39 -14.11 -14.54 6.90
CA GLU A 39 -13.60 -15.91 6.75
C GLU A 39 -13.97 -16.50 5.38
N ILE A 40 -15.19 -16.26 4.93
CA ILE A 40 -15.67 -16.66 3.59
C ILE A 40 -14.82 -15.97 2.51
N ALA A 41 -14.67 -14.65 2.57
CA ALA A 41 -13.93 -13.89 1.57
C ALA A 41 -12.44 -14.23 1.55
N THR A 42 -11.83 -14.43 2.73
CA THR A 42 -10.44 -14.87 2.88
C THR A 42 -10.23 -16.26 2.27
N THR A 43 -11.12 -17.21 2.56
CA THR A 43 -11.03 -18.57 2.02
C THR A 43 -11.17 -18.56 0.51
N LYS A 44 -12.15 -17.81 -0.02
CA LYS A 44 -12.36 -17.65 -1.46
C LYS A 44 -11.13 -17.05 -2.15
N CYS A 45 -10.57 -15.98 -1.59
CA CYS A 45 -9.37 -15.33 -2.13
C CYS A 45 -8.20 -16.30 -2.19
N ARG A 46 -7.94 -17.02 -1.10
CA ARG A 46 -6.88 -18.03 -0.99
C ARG A 46 -7.02 -19.12 -2.04
N ASP A 47 -8.22 -19.70 -2.19
CA ASP A 47 -8.45 -20.78 -3.14
C ASP A 47 -8.27 -20.31 -4.59
N ARG A 48 -8.73 -19.09 -4.91
CA ARG A 48 -8.53 -18.48 -6.24
C ARG A 48 -7.04 -18.25 -6.53
N VAL A 49 -6.29 -17.67 -5.60
CA VAL A 49 -4.85 -17.43 -5.78
C VAL A 49 -4.10 -18.74 -6.00
N ARG A 50 -4.38 -19.78 -5.21
CA ARG A 50 -3.75 -21.10 -5.36
C ARG A 50 -4.10 -21.77 -6.69
N ALA A 51 -5.34 -21.66 -7.13
CA ALA A 51 -5.78 -22.18 -8.42
C ALA A 51 -5.03 -21.49 -9.57
N ILE A 52 -4.98 -20.14 -9.54
CA ILE A 52 -4.24 -19.33 -10.51
C ILE A 52 -2.76 -19.71 -10.52
N ALA A 53 -2.12 -19.80 -9.35
CA ALA A 53 -0.72 -20.15 -9.23
C ALA A 53 -0.43 -21.54 -9.80
N THR A 54 -1.28 -22.53 -9.49
CA THR A 54 -1.17 -23.89 -10.02
C THR A 54 -1.27 -23.91 -11.54
N GLU A 55 -2.23 -23.20 -12.11
CA GLU A 55 -2.41 -23.09 -13.56
C GLU A 55 -1.21 -22.40 -14.23
N CYS A 56 -0.71 -21.31 -13.65
CA CYS A 56 0.43 -20.54 -14.15
C CYS A 56 1.70 -21.40 -14.17
N LYS A 57 1.97 -22.12 -13.08
CA LYS A 57 3.09 -23.07 -12.97
C LYS A 57 2.97 -24.21 -13.97
N ALA A 58 1.78 -24.80 -14.14
CA ALA A 58 1.54 -25.85 -15.13
C ALA A 58 1.80 -25.38 -16.58
N LYS A 59 1.54 -24.11 -16.87
CA LYS A 59 1.76 -23.49 -18.18
C LYS A 59 3.14 -22.82 -18.33
N ASN A 60 4.00 -22.90 -17.32
CA ASN A 60 5.31 -22.23 -17.27
C ASN A 60 5.23 -20.73 -17.63
N ARG A 61 4.26 -20.02 -17.05
CA ARG A 61 4.07 -18.58 -17.23
C ARG A 61 3.74 -17.92 -15.90
N LYS A 62 3.99 -16.62 -15.79
CA LYS A 62 3.48 -15.80 -14.70
C LYS A 62 2.01 -15.41 -14.93
N TYR A 63 1.30 -15.17 -13.84
CA TYR A 63 -0.05 -14.63 -13.84
C TYR A 63 -0.06 -13.24 -14.50
N ARG A 64 -1.08 -12.95 -15.28
CA ARG A 64 -1.31 -11.63 -15.87
C ARG A 64 -2.76 -11.30 -15.61
N ASP A 65 -2.97 -10.15 -15.00
CA ASP A 65 -4.29 -9.68 -14.62
C ASP A 65 -4.94 -8.99 -15.82
N TYR A 66 -5.67 -9.76 -16.63
CA TYR A 66 -6.29 -9.24 -17.85
C TYR A 66 -7.45 -8.27 -17.57
N ASP A 67 -8.03 -8.30 -16.37
CA ASP A 67 -9.06 -7.36 -15.94
C ASP A 67 -8.45 -6.04 -15.44
N TRP A 68 -7.13 -5.99 -15.23
CA TRP A 68 -6.36 -4.86 -14.72
C TRP A 68 -4.98 -4.78 -15.37
N ASP A 69 -4.96 -4.71 -16.70
CA ASP A 69 -3.75 -4.89 -17.51
C ASP A 69 -3.01 -3.57 -17.72
N LEU A 70 -1.99 -3.32 -16.89
CA LEU A 70 -1.20 -2.08 -16.96
C LEU A 70 -0.48 -1.85 -18.29
N LEU A 71 -0.31 -2.88 -19.13
CA LEU A 71 0.35 -2.76 -20.44
C LEU A 71 -0.62 -2.39 -21.55
N VAL A 72 -1.88 -2.83 -21.46
CA VAL A 72 -2.89 -2.65 -22.51
C VAL A 72 -3.81 -1.49 -22.16
N ASP A 73 -4.34 -1.50 -20.93
CA ASP A 73 -5.35 -0.57 -20.44
C ASP A 73 -4.71 0.51 -19.54
N ARG A 74 -3.49 0.93 -19.87
CA ARG A 74 -2.67 1.86 -19.09
C ARG A 74 -3.44 3.10 -18.63
N GLU A 75 -4.18 3.72 -19.54
CA GLU A 75 -4.91 4.96 -19.25
C GLU A 75 -6.06 4.71 -18.27
N LEU A 76 -6.81 3.62 -18.47
CA LEU A 76 -7.89 3.23 -17.58
C LEU A 76 -7.38 2.92 -16.17
N CYS A 77 -6.25 2.20 -16.05
CA CYS A 77 -5.65 1.92 -14.75
C CYS A 77 -5.06 3.15 -14.06
N LEU A 78 -4.66 4.18 -14.81
CA LEU A 78 -4.03 5.38 -14.25
C LEU A 78 -5.04 6.46 -13.86
N GLN A 79 -5.98 6.79 -14.75
CA GLN A 79 -6.85 7.97 -14.60
C GLN A 79 -8.31 7.71 -15.03
N GLY A 80 -8.68 6.45 -15.28
CA GLY A 80 -10.05 6.05 -15.60
C GLY A 80 -10.67 6.89 -16.72
N CYS A 81 -11.92 7.31 -16.52
CA CYS A 81 -12.66 8.17 -17.45
C CYS A 81 -12.39 9.68 -17.27
N SER A 82 -11.69 10.08 -16.21
CA SER A 82 -11.64 11.48 -15.74
C SER A 82 -10.40 12.26 -16.22
N GLY A 83 -9.40 11.59 -16.79
CA GLY A 83 -8.15 12.25 -17.21
C GLY A 83 -7.75 11.99 -18.68
N GLY A 84 -7.89 10.77 -19.17
CA GLY A 84 -7.31 10.36 -20.45
C GLY A 84 -8.07 10.75 -21.72
N ALA A 85 -9.41 10.79 -21.65
CA ALA A 85 -10.25 11.12 -22.81
C ALA A 85 -10.17 12.62 -23.16
N ASP A 86 -10.11 13.47 -22.14
CA ASP A 86 -10.14 14.93 -22.28
C ASP A 86 -8.82 15.47 -22.86
N ILE A 87 -7.67 14.94 -22.41
CA ILE A 87 -6.35 15.30 -22.95
C ILE A 87 -6.15 14.84 -24.40
N ALA A 88 -6.69 13.67 -24.79
CA ALA A 88 -6.62 13.18 -26.16
C ALA A 88 -7.52 13.97 -27.14
N GLN A 89 -8.57 14.63 -26.62
CA GLN A 89 -9.48 15.49 -27.41
C GLN A 89 -9.15 16.98 -27.33
N GLY A 90 -8.06 17.37 -26.65
CA GLY A 90 -7.66 18.78 -26.53
C GLY A 90 -8.58 19.61 -25.64
N ILE A 91 -9.38 18.94 -24.79
CA ILE A 91 -10.07 19.58 -23.68
C ILE A 91 -9.00 19.86 -22.61
N LEU A 92 -9.04 21.05 -22.02
CA LEU A 92 -8.09 21.43 -20.98
C LEU A 92 -8.14 20.37 -19.87
N ALA A 93 -7.00 19.74 -19.59
CA ALA A 93 -6.86 18.85 -18.45
C ALA A 93 -7.43 19.54 -17.22
N ASP A 94 -8.31 18.86 -16.49
CA ASP A 94 -8.79 19.36 -15.22
C ASP A 94 -7.58 19.57 -14.30
N PRO A 95 -7.31 20.81 -13.84
CA PRO A 95 -6.16 21.08 -12.99
C PRO A 95 -6.22 20.33 -11.65
N ASP A 96 -7.40 19.87 -11.24
CA ASP A 96 -7.61 19.14 -9.99
C ASP A 96 -7.38 17.63 -10.15
N VAL A 97 -7.17 17.11 -11.37
CA VAL A 97 -6.85 15.70 -11.63
C VAL A 97 -5.32 15.51 -11.75
N PRO A 98 -4.72 14.56 -11.01
CA PRO A 98 -3.27 14.30 -11.08
C PRO A 98 -2.87 13.79 -12.47
N GLN A 99 -1.92 14.48 -13.10
CA GLN A 99 -1.38 14.10 -14.42
C GLN A 99 -0.31 12.99 -14.29
N LEU A 100 -0.76 11.77 -14.02
CA LEU A 100 0.09 10.58 -13.92
C LEU A 100 0.52 10.09 -15.30
N ASN A 101 1.83 10.02 -15.56
CA ASN A 101 2.36 9.55 -16.83
C ASN A 101 3.62 8.66 -16.68
N PRO A 102 3.53 7.52 -15.97
CA PRO A 102 4.66 6.59 -15.82
C PRO A 102 5.05 5.96 -17.16
N PRO A 103 6.30 6.09 -17.62
CA PRO A 103 6.66 5.76 -19.00
C PRO A 103 6.70 4.26 -19.35
N ASP A 104 6.84 3.36 -18.38
CA ASP A 104 6.83 1.93 -18.64
C ASP A 104 6.35 1.13 -17.43
N VAL A 105 6.14 -0.17 -17.64
CA VAL A 105 5.73 -1.16 -16.64
C VAL A 105 6.70 -2.33 -16.68
N LEU A 106 7.13 -2.80 -15.50
CA LEU A 106 8.00 -3.96 -15.36
C LEU A 106 7.45 -4.94 -14.33
N ARG A 107 7.75 -6.23 -14.52
CA ARG A 107 7.55 -7.25 -13.48
C ARG A 107 8.50 -6.99 -12.32
N VAL A 108 8.10 -7.35 -11.09
CA VAL A 108 8.96 -7.33 -9.90
C VAL A 108 10.30 -8.02 -10.15
N SER A 109 10.31 -9.18 -10.81
CA SER A 109 11.53 -9.94 -11.14
C SER A 109 12.47 -9.25 -12.15
N ASN A 110 12.00 -8.22 -12.86
CA ASN A 110 12.83 -7.43 -13.76
C ASN A 110 13.38 -6.17 -13.07
N ILE A 111 12.77 -5.75 -11.97
CA ILE A 111 13.17 -4.59 -11.17
C ILE A 111 14.19 -5.00 -10.10
N PHE A 112 13.99 -6.16 -9.47
CA PHE A 112 14.78 -6.65 -8.34
C PHE A 112 15.40 -8.02 -8.65
N ASP A 113 16.63 -8.24 -8.18
CA ASP A 113 17.34 -9.50 -8.39
C ASP A 113 16.88 -10.62 -7.44
N ASN A 114 16.60 -10.28 -6.18
CA ASN A 114 16.07 -11.20 -5.17
C ASN A 114 14.95 -10.51 -4.37
N PRO A 115 13.76 -10.34 -4.97
CA PRO A 115 12.64 -9.69 -4.31
C PRO A 115 12.08 -10.59 -3.20
N GLU A 116 11.69 -9.97 -2.09
CA GLU A 116 10.99 -10.60 -0.98
C GLU A 116 9.74 -9.79 -0.67
N PHE A 117 8.62 -10.45 -0.40
CA PHE A 117 7.39 -9.73 -0.11
C PHE A 117 7.50 -8.93 1.19
N PHE A 118 7.93 -9.58 2.28
CA PHE A 118 8.29 -8.96 3.56
C PHE A 118 9.75 -9.25 3.86
N LYS A 119 10.54 -8.23 4.17
CA LYS A 119 11.95 -8.38 4.50
C LYS A 119 12.17 -7.97 5.95
N ASP A 120 12.50 -8.95 6.79
CA ASP A 120 12.57 -8.79 8.25
C ASP A 120 11.23 -8.41 8.92
N GLY A 121 10.11 -8.72 8.26
CA GLY A 121 8.76 -8.40 8.70
C GLY A 121 8.15 -7.24 7.89
N CYS A 122 7.12 -6.62 8.43
CA CYS A 122 6.58 -5.37 7.90
C CYS A 122 6.69 -4.29 8.98
N SER A 123 7.19 -3.11 8.60
CA SER A 123 7.33 -1.96 9.47
C SER A 123 6.77 -0.71 8.80
N SER A 124 6.23 0.20 9.61
CA SER A 124 5.85 1.53 9.14
C SER A 124 7.04 2.31 8.56
N SER A 125 8.27 1.99 8.98
CA SER A 125 9.50 2.59 8.45
C SER A 125 9.80 2.21 7.00
N ASP A 126 9.14 1.18 6.48
CA ASP A 126 9.37 0.70 5.12
C ASP A 126 8.60 1.52 4.10
N ILE A 127 7.53 2.22 4.47
CA ILE A 127 6.68 2.92 3.51
C ILE A 127 7.34 4.22 3.05
N GLU A 128 7.59 4.33 1.73
CA GLU A 128 7.96 5.57 1.06
C GLU A 128 6.95 5.93 -0.01
N GLN A 129 6.41 7.15 0.06
CA GLN A 129 5.47 7.68 -0.92
C GLN A 129 6.12 7.86 -2.30
N GLY A 130 5.31 7.59 -3.33
CA GLY A 130 5.68 7.75 -4.74
C GLY A 130 5.32 9.11 -5.31
N ALA A 131 4.92 9.10 -6.58
CA ALA A 131 4.49 10.30 -7.31
C ALA A 131 3.01 10.68 -7.12
N LEU A 132 2.24 9.88 -6.38
CA LEU A 132 0.79 10.04 -6.17
C LEU A 132 0.49 10.69 -4.81
N GLY A 133 -0.59 11.48 -4.71
CA GLY A 133 -1.05 12.13 -3.49
C GLY A 133 -1.85 11.22 -2.56
N ASP A 134 -1.50 9.94 -2.45
CA ASP A 134 -2.18 8.92 -1.63
C ASP A 134 -1.63 8.82 -0.20
N CYS A 135 -1.00 9.89 0.30
CA CYS A 135 -0.35 9.91 1.61
C CYS A 135 -1.30 9.55 2.76
N TRP A 136 -2.61 9.79 2.59
CA TRP A 136 -3.65 9.39 3.51
C TRP A 136 -3.73 7.86 3.66
N PHE A 137 -3.71 7.13 2.54
CA PHE A 137 -3.70 5.67 2.51
C PHE A 137 -2.38 5.13 3.05
N LEU A 138 -1.24 5.68 2.63
CA LEU A 138 0.07 5.26 3.15
C LEU A 138 0.22 5.51 4.66
N SER A 139 -0.43 6.56 5.19
CA SER A 139 -0.49 6.83 6.64
C SER A 139 -1.37 5.81 7.37
N ALA A 140 -2.50 5.42 6.79
CA ALA A 140 -3.35 4.35 7.31
C ALA A 140 -2.59 3.00 7.31
N LEU A 141 -1.92 2.70 6.20
CA LEU A 141 -1.10 1.50 6.04
C LEU A 141 0.05 1.46 7.05
N SER A 142 0.71 2.59 7.28
CA SER A 142 1.73 2.74 8.33
C SER A 142 1.18 2.43 9.71
N THR A 143 -0.04 2.86 10.01
CA THR A 143 -0.69 2.59 11.29
C THR A 143 -0.98 1.10 11.44
N VAL A 144 -1.54 0.46 10.40
CA VAL A 144 -1.82 -0.97 10.36
C VAL A 144 -0.56 -1.81 10.50
N ALA A 145 0.55 -1.39 9.88
CA ALA A 145 1.85 -2.06 9.97
C ALA A 145 2.43 -2.10 11.40
N THR A 146 2.00 -1.21 12.31
CA THR A 146 2.44 -1.27 13.71
C THR A 146 1.83 -2.44 14.49
N VAL A 147 0.74 -3.04 13.98
CA VAL A 147 0.07 -4.18 14.59
C VAL A 147 0.62 -5.47 13.98
N LYS A 148 1.48 -6.16 14.73
CA LYS A 148 2.12 -7.40 14.28
C LYS A 148 1.10 -8.42 13.79
N GLY A 149 1.29 -8.92 12.58
CA GLY A 149 0.46 -9.95 11.96
C GLY A 149 -0.81 -9.43 11.29
N LEU A 150 -1.12 -8.13 11.36
CA LEU A 150 -2.32 -7.59 10.72
C LEU A 150 -2.17 -7.53 9.18
N LEU A 151 -1.00 -7.11 8.68
CA LEU A 151 -0.71 -7.12 7.25
C LEU A 151 -0.68 -8.54 6.66
N ASP A 152 -0.26 -9.54 7.43
CA ASP A 152 -0.36 -10.96 7.03
C ASP A 152 -1.81 -11.43 6.86
N ARG A 153 -2.78 -10.79 7.52
CA ARG A 153 -4.20 -11.09 7.35
C ARG A 153 -4.83 -10.34 6.17
N ILE A 154 -4.29 -9.17 5.83
CA ILE A 154 -4.71 -8.39 4.66
C ILE A 154 -4.17 -9.04 3.37
N CYS A 155 -2.89 -9.43 3.35
CA CYS A 155 -2.31 -10.23 2.28
C CYS A 155 -2.63 -11.72 2.52
N VAL A 156 -3.79 -12.16 2.02
CA VAL A 156 -4.40 -13.44 2.36
C VAL A 156 -3.63 -14.65 1.81
N GLU A 157 -3.11 -14.54 0.59
CA GLU A 157 -2.37 -15.60 -0.10
C GLU A 157 -1.56 -15.01 -1.25
N ARG A 158 -0.43 -15.63 -1.58
CA ARG A 158 0.44 -15.20 -2.68
C ARG A 158 1.32 -16.33 -3.19
N ASP A 159 1.78 -16.19 -4.42
CA ASP A 159 2.79 -17.06 -5.03
C ASP A 159 3.72 -16.19 -5.87
N GLU A 160 4.89 -15.88 -5.33
CA GLU A 160 5.85 -14.93 -5.90
C GLU A 160 6.44 -15.44 -7.23
N ASP A 161 6.62 -16.75 -7.35
CA ASP A 161 7.09 -17.40 -8.59
C ASP A 161 6.06 -17.28 -9.72
N ALA A 162 4.78 -17.54 -9.39
CA ALA A 162 3.69 -17.33 -10.33
C ALA A 162 3.37 -15.84 -10.53
N GLY A 163 3.81 -14.95 -9.64
CA GLY A 163 3.57 -13.51 -9.71
C GLY A 163 2.11 -13.14 -9.46
N VAL A 164 1.43 -13.83 -8.53
CA VAL A 164 0.03 -13.58 -8.15
C VAL A 164 -0.09 -13.30 -6.65
N TYR A 165 -0.86 -12.26 -6.31
CA TYR A 165 -1.03 -11.79 -4.93
C TYR A 165 -2.50 -11.50 -4.66
N GLY A 166 -3.03 -12.05 -3.58
CA GLY A 166 -4.40 -11.85 -3.13
C GLY A 166 -4.45 -11.01 -1.86
N PHE A 167 -5.24 -9.96 -1.90
CA PHE A 167 -5.51 -9.05 -0.80
C PHE A 167 -6.98 -9.08 -0.43
N ILE A 168 -7.30 -8.72 0.81
CA ILE A 168 -8.66 -8.47 1.26
C ILE A 168 -8.76 -7.03 1.80
N PHE A 169 -9.79 -6.33 1.37
CA PHE A 169 -10.14 -5.01 1.86
C PHE A 169 -11.59 -5.02 2.32
N PHE A 170 -11.95 -4.14 3.23
CA PHE A 170 -13.34 -3.84 3.55
C PHE A 170 -13.77 -2.65 2.71
N ARG A 171 -14.92 -2.71 2.03
CA ARG A 171 -15.43 -1.58 1.25
C ARG A 171 -16.94 -1.67 1.18
N ASP A 172 -17.63 -0.57 1.42
CA ASP A 172 -19.09 -0.48 1.37
C ASP A 172 -19.79 -1.57 2.20
N GLY A 173 -19.27 -1.85 3.39
CA GLY A 173 -19.87 -2.80 4.33
C GLY A 173 -19.57 -4.29 4.06
N LYS A 174 -18.69 -4.62 3.11
CA LYS A 174 -18.34 -6.01 2.75
C LYS A 174 -16.84 -6.21 2.60
N TRP A 175 -16.39 -7.44 2.84
CA TRP A 175 -15.02 -7.86 2.52
C TRP A 175 -14.89 -8.19 1.03
N VAL A 176 -13.98 -7.50 0.35
CA VAL A 176 -13.73 -7.61 -1.08
C VAL A 176 -12.35 -8.20 -1.30
N GLU A 177 -12.29 -9.28 -2.08
CA GLU A 177 -11.03 -9.87 -2.53
C GLU A 177 -10.49 -9.11 -3.74
N VAL A 178 -9.19 -8.82 -3.73
CA VAL A 178 -8.48 -8.19 -4.84
C VAL A 178 -7.25 -9.00 -5.17
N ILE A 179 -7.23 -9.60 -6.36
CA ILE A 179 -6.10 -10.37 -6.87
C ILE A 179 -5.42 -9.55 -7.95
N VAL A 180 -4.09 -9.41 -7.85
CA VAL A 180 -3.24 -8.66 -8.78
C VAL A 180 -2.03 -9.46 -9.21
N ASP A 181 -1.45 -9.09 -10.37
CA ASP A 181 -0.14 -9.57 -10.79
C ASP A 181 1.03 -8.69 -10.27
N ASP A 182 2.26 -9.12 -10.50
CA ASP A 182 3.50 -8.41 -10.10
C ASP A 182 4.02 -7.36 -11.11
N MET A 183 3.17 -6.85 -12.01
CA MET A 183 3.56 -5.72 -12.86
C MET A 183 3.42 -4.38 -12.14
N LEU A 184 4.44 -3.53 -12.20
CA LEU A 184 4.49 -2.23 -11.52
C LEU A 184 4.96 -1.12 -12.48
N PHE A 185 4.38 0.06 -12.34
CA PHE A 185 4.80 1.25 -13.08
C PHE A 185 6.20 1.73 -12.64
N VAL A 186 7.04 2.07 -13.61
CA VAL A 186 8.42 2.54 -13.38
C VAL A 186 8.64 3.94 -13.94
N ARG A 187 9.59 4.66 -13.33
CA ARG A 187 9.91 6.07 -13.63
C ARG A 187 10.68 6.28 -14.91
N ASN A 188 11.42 5.25 -15.35
CA ASN A 188 12.36 5.37 -16.45
C ASN A 188 11.83 4.62 -17.68
N PRO A 189 11.84 5.27 -18.87
CA PRO A 189 11.33 4.68 -20.11
C PRO A 189 12.19 3.49 -20.56
N ARG A 190 11.80 2.85 -21.66
CA ARG A 190 12.66 1.83 -22.29
C ARG A 190 13.86 2.51 -22.93
N PHE A 191 14.96 1.78 -23.03
CA PHE A 191 16.14 2.27 -23.73
C PHE A 191 15.83 2.69 -25.18
N SER A 192 14.93 1.98 -25.86
CA SER A 192 14.48 2.32 -27.21
C SER A 192 13.91 3.73 -27.33
N ASP A 193 13.25 4.19 -26.28
CA ASP A 193 12.45 5.42 -26.25
C ASP A 193 13.29 6.62 -25.81
N LEU A 194 14.57 6.40 -25.46
CA LEU A 194 15.51 7.47 -25.12
C LEU A 194 15.99 8.22 -26.37
N GLU A 195 16.22 9.51 -26.21
CA GLU A 195 16.83 10.35 -27.23
C GLU A 195 18.31 9.95 -27.46
N PRO A 196 18.88 10.19 -28.66
CA PRO A 196 20.25 9.79 -28.98
C PRO A 196 21.31 10.33 -28.00
N ASN A 197 21.14 11.56 -27.50
CA ASN A 197 22.03 12.16 -26.50
C ASN A 197 21.94 11.46 -25.13
N GLN A 198 20.76 11.00 -24.74
CA GLN A 198 20.55 10.24 -23.50
C GLN A 198 21.13 8.83 -23.63
N LYS A 199 20.93 8.16 -24.79
CA LYS A 199 21.54 6.85 -25.09
C LYS A 199 23.07 6.90 -25.02
N ALA A 200 23.67 8.01 -25.46
CA ALA A 200 25.12 8.21 -25.41
C ALA A 200 25.68 8.23 -23.97
N LEU A 201 24.92 8.69 -22.97
CA LEU A 201 25.32 8.65 -21.56
C LEU A 201 25.54 7.22 -21.04
N TYR A 202 24.88 6.25 -21.65
CA TYR A 202 25.00 4.83 -21.36
C TYR A 202 25.82 4.09 -22.42
N HIS A 203 26.67 4.81 -23.18
CA HIS A 203 27.49 4.25 -24.25
C HIS A 203 26.69 3.47 -25.31
N ASN A 204 25.44 3.87 -25.54
CA ASN A 204 24.48 3.16 -26.38
C ASN A 204 24.24 1.69 -25.95
N ASN A 205 24.50 1.35 -24.69
CA ASN A 205 24.35 0.01 -24.16
C ASN A 205 23.02 -0.11 -23.37
N PRO A 206 22.03 -0.88 -23.89
CA PRO A 206 20.74 -1.06 -23.22
C PRO A 206 20.86 -1.82 -21.89
N ASP A 207 21.79 -2.78 -21.78
CA ASP A 207 21.96 -3.58 -20.57
C ASP A 207 22.52 -2.72 -19.44
N LEU A 208 23.49 -1.84 -19.77
CA LEU A 208 24.01 -0.86 -18.82
C LEU A 208 22.89 0.05 -18.30
N TYR A 209 22.08 0.61 -19.20
CA TYR A 209 20.94 1.45 -18.82
C TYR A 209 19.93 0.72 -17.92
N ASN A 210 19.54 -0.49 -18.31
CA ASN A 210 18.59 -1.28 -17.53
C ASN A 210 19.13 -1.58 -16.12
N ALA A 211 20.40 -1.98 -16.03
CA ALA A 211 21.05 -2.30 -14.75
C ALA A 211 21.19 -1.07 -13.83
N THR A 212 21.46 0.13 -14.38
CA THR A 212 21.71 1.32 -13.57
C THR A 212 20.45 2.12 -13.25
N SER A 213 19.50 2.18 -14.18
CA SER A 213 18.44 3.18 -14.17
C SER A 213 17.05 2.56 -14.04
N ARG A 214 16.88 1.26 -14.30
CA ARG A 214 15.56 0.60 -14.28
C ARG A 214 15.44 -0.50 -13.23
N LYS A 215 16.48 -0.68 -12.41
CA LYS A 215 16.48 -1.59 -11.28
C LYS A 215 16.32 -0.86 -9.95
N GLY A 216 15.75 -1.62 -9.01
CA GLY A 216 15.65 -1.31 -7.61
C GLY A 216 14.50 -0.40 -7.19
N SER A 217 14.32 -0.20 -5.89
CA SER A 217 13.12 0.46 -5.34
C SER A 217 12.95 1.87 -5.91
N LYS A 218 14.05 2.56 -6.22
CA LYS A 218 14.02 3.91 -6.80
C LYS A 218 13.45 3.99 -8.20
N SER A 219 13.41 2.89 -8.96
CA SER A 219 12.80 2.90 -10.28
C SER A 219 11.27 2.87 -10.24
N LEU A 220 10.64 2.52 -9.11
CA LEU A 220 9.18 2.50 -8.97
C LEU A 220 8.58 3.90 -9.02
N TYR A 221 7.49 4.06 -9.77
CA TYR A 221 6.81 5.35 -9.94
C TYR A 221 5.96 5.73 -8.73
N PHE A 222 5.17 4.78 -8.24
CA PHE A 222 4.29 4.93 -7.08
C PHE A 222 5.00 4.53 -5.77
N ALA A 223 4.25 4.24 -4.71
CA ALA A 223 4.81 3.91 -3.41
C ALA A 223 5.75 2.71 -3.49
N ARG A 224 6.69 2.66 -2.55
CA ARG A 224 7.74 1.63 -2.51
C ARG A 224 8.17 1.33 -1.08
N SER A 225 8.79 0.17 -0.89
CA SER A 225 9.54 -0.09 0.33
C SER A 225 10.87 0.67 0.32
N ARG A 226 11.26 1.23 1.47
CA ARG A 226 12.59 1.80 1.74
C ARG A 226 13.67 0.72 1.64
N THR A 227 13.35 -0.48 2.11
CA THR A 227 14.24 -1.63 2.05
C THR A 227 14.30 -2.16 0.62
N GLU A 228 15.51 -2.22 0.07
CA GLU A 228 15.74 -2.67 -1.30
C GLU A 228 15.36 -4.15 -1.47
N GLY A 229 14.57 -4.43 -2.51
CA GLY A 229 14.03 -5.76 -2.80
C GLY A 229 12.77 -6.12 -2.02
N GLU A 230 12.28 -5.27 -1.11
CA GLU A 230 11.00 -5.50 -0.44
C GLU A 230 9.82 -4.98 -1.29
N THR A 231 8.76 -5.77 -1.43
CA THR A 231 7.72 -5.50 -2.45
C THR A 231 6.29 -5.39 -1.94
N TRP A 232 6.01 -5.52 -0.64
CA TRP A 232 4.63 -5.47 -0.15
C TRP A 232 3.96 -4.11 -0.36
N VAL A 233 4.68 -2.99 -0.14
CA VAL A 233 4.15 -1.62 -0.30
C VAL A 233 3.64 -1.33 -1.73
N PRO A 234 4.43 -1.51 -2.80
CA PRO A 234 3.94 -1.24 -4.15
C PRO A 234 2.80 -2.19 -4.56
N LEU A 235 2.81 -3.44 -4.09
CA LEU A 235 1.79 -4.43 -4.45
C LEU A 235 0.45 -4.16 -3.75
N ILE A 236 0.46 -3.74 -2.48
CA ILE A 236 -0.79 -3.42 -1.77
C ILE A 236 -1.39 -2.10 -2.26
N GLU A 237 -0.58 -1.08 -2.57
CA GLU A 237 -1.04 0.16 -3.20
C GLU A 237 -1.68 -0.13 -4.56
N LYS A 238 -1.06 -0.99 -5.39
CA LYS A 238 -1.67 -1.43 -6.65
C LYS A 238 -3.01 -2.13 -6.45
N ALA A 239 -3.11 -3.04 -5.48
CA ALA A 239 -4.36 -3.71 -5.19
C ALA A 239 -5.44 -2.73 -4.71
N TYR A 240 -5.04 -1.72 -3.94
CA TYR A 240 -5.94 -0.65 -3.50
C TYR A 240 -6.39 0.23 -4.67
N ALA A 241 -5.49 0.60 -5.59
CA ALA A 241 -5.86 1.31 -6.82
C ALA A 241 -6.87 0.50 -7.67
N LYS A 242 -6.65 -0.82 -7.78
CA LYS A 242 -7.61 -1.71 -8.45
C LYS A 242 -8.98 -1.75 -7.76
N LEU A 243 -9.02 -1.71 -6.43
CA LEU A 243 -10.27 -1.64 -5.67
C LEU A 243 -11.05 -0.36 -5.97
N HIS A 244 -10.33 0.77 -6.11
CA HIS A 244 -10.91 2.10 -6.33
C HIS A 244 -11.16 2.42 -7.81
N GLY A 245 -10.61 1.63 -8.74
CA GLY A 245 -10.92 1.71 -10.17
C GLY A 245 -9.85 2.38 -11.02
N ASP A 246 -8.95 3.18 -10.42
CA ASP A 246 -7.70 3.68 -11.02
C ASP A 246 -6.74 4.25 -9.94
N TYR A 247 -5.51 4.56 -10.33
CA TYR A 247 -4.53 5.19 -9.41
C TYR A 247 -4.88 6.64 -9.07
N ALA A 248 -5.42 7.43 -10.00
CA ALA A 248 -5.74 8.84 -9.78
C ALA A 248 -6.83 9.03 -8.71
N SER A 249 -7.75 8.07 -8.58
CA SER A 249 -8.83 8.06 -7.59
C SER A 249 -8.32 7.93 -6.15
N LEU A 250 -7.03 7.57 -5.96
CA LEU A 250 -6.39 7.58 -4.65
C LEU A 250 -5.79 8.94 -4.28
N ASP A 251 -5.78 9.91 -5.19
CA ASP A 251 -5.25 11.24 -4.93
C ASP A 251 -6.23 12.05 -4.08
N GLY A 252 -5.79 12.43 -2.88
CA GLY A 252 -6.63 13.15 -1.92
C GLY A 252 -7.67 12.25 -1.23
N GLY A 253 -7.52 12.06 0.08
CA GLY A 253 -8.45 11.28 0.88
C GLY A 253 -8.13 11.40 2.37
N PHE A 254 -8.83 10.65 3.21
CA PHE A 254 -8.64 10.72 4.66
C PHE A 254 -8.15 9.40 5.26
N ALA A 255 -7.12 9.48 6.11
CA ALA A 255 -6.49 8.29 6.68
C ALA A 255 -7.47 7.38 7.46
N ASN A 256 -8.56 7.93 8.00
CA ASN A 256 -9.60 7.15 8.66
C ASN A 256 -10.33 6.22 7.67
N GLU A 257 -10.60 6.68 6.45
CA GLU A 257 -11.17 5.84 5.39
C GLU A 257 -10.22 4.70 5.03
N GLY A 258 -8.91 4.98 4.97
CA GLY A 258 -7.91 3.95 4.70
C GLY A 258 -7.82 2.91 5.82
N ILE A 259 -7.98 3.33 7.09
CA ILE A 259 -8.02 2.40 8.23
C ILE A 259 -9.29 1.55 8.18
N GLU A 260 -10.43 2.16 7.86
CA GLU A 260 -11.70 1.43 7.68
C GLU A 260 -11.56 0.40 6.55
N ASP A 261 -11.03 0.79 5.39
CA ASP A 261 -10.87 -0.11 4.26
C ASP A 261 -9.86 -1.25 4.55
N LEU A 262 -8.85 -1.02 5.38
CA LEU A 262 -7.87 -2.04 5.75
C LEU A 262 -8.34 -2.97 6.89
N THR A 263 -9.26 -2.52 7.74
CA THR A 263 -9.57 -3.23 9.01
C THR A 263 -11.04 -3.59 9.20
N GLY A 264 -11.93 -2.95 8.46
CA GLY A 264 -13.38 -3.00 8.61
C GLY A 264 -13.93 -2.22 9.80
N TYR A 265 -13.08 -1.62 10.66
CA TYR A 265 -13.53 -0.85 11.81
C TYR A 265 -13.99 0.55 11.41
N GLU A 266 -15.24 0.88 11.75
CA GLU A 266 -15.75 2.25 11.70
C GLU A 266 -14.91 3.15 12.62
N THR A 267 -14.14 4.06 12.03
CA THR A 267 -13.42 5.10 12.76
C THR A 267 -14.32 6.31 12.93
N TYR A 268 -15.03 6.40 14.05
CA TYR A 268 -15.73 7.64 14.42
C TYR A 268 -14.70 8.68 14.89
N LEU A 269 -14.56 9.79 14.15
CA LEU A 269 -13.98 11.01 14.69
C LEU A 269 -15.07 11.75 15.46
N VAL A 270 -14.89 11.86 16.78
CA VAL A 270 -15.71 12.70 17.68
C VAL A 270 -15.06 14.07 17.81
#